data_AF-A0A838QPD5-F1
#
_entry.id   AF-A0A838QPD5-F1
#
_cell.length_a   1.000
_cell.length_b   1.000
_cell.length_c   1.000
_cell.angle_alpha   90.00
_cell.angle_beta   90.00
_cell.angle_gamma   90.00
#
_symmetry.space_group_name_H-M   'P 1'
#
loop_
_entity.id
_entity.type
_entity.pdbx_description
1 polymer ?
#
loop_
_entity_poly.entity_id
_entity_poly.type
_entity_poly.pdbx_seq_one_letter_code
_entity_poly.pdbx_strand_id
1 'polypeptide(L)'
;MTRAASVQASSSSSAVPVIPARKPSWLKVKAPGGANYVRLKGMMRELGLHTVCEEARCPNVGECWEHEAATFMILGDVCTRNCTYCAVSHGTPKAFDPLEPTRLAEAVYRMRLQHVVITSVDRDDLPNGGAEAFAGCITEIRRRLPETSVEVLIPDFKGSEPALNIVMDARPDILNHNLETAERLYRMARPGGRYDRALRLLSTARRMVPGGLTKSGVILGMGEEWDEVLVCMRDLRRSDVNILTLGQYLRPSGNHMPVARYYTPEEFAELREIGLSMGFSHVESSPLTRSSYHAWEQARSARPERSEGSTPNGGGHPEPFAATQGRLREGPLKSTAEHR
;
A
#
# COMPACT_ATOMS: atom_id res chain seq x y z
N MET A 1 -48.58 -50.68 10.00
CA MET A 1 -48.27 -49.70 11.06
C MET A 1 -46.79 -49.82 11.39
N THR A 2 -45.95 -49.12 10.65
CA THR A 2 -44.49 -49.28 10.67
C THR A 2 -43.89 -48.15 11.51
N ARG A 3 -43.21 -48.51 12.61
CA ARG A 3 -42.60 -47.58 13.57
C ARG A 3 -41.47 -46.79 12.91
N ALA A 4 -41.55 -45.46 12.96
CA ALA A 4 -40.46 -44.56 12.62
C ALA A 4 -39.43 -44.56 13.75
N ALA A 5 -38.17 -44.85 13.41
CA ALA A 5 -37.03 -44.70 14.31
C ALA A 5 -36.63 -43.23 14.38
N SER A 6 -36.66 -42.66 15.59
CA SER A 6 -36.16 -41.32 15.90
C SER A 6 -34.64 -41.29 15.87
N VAL A 7 -34.05 -40.61 14.89
CA VAL A 7 -32.62 -40.29 14.85
C VAL A 7 -32.37 -39.17 15.85
N GLN A 8 -31.67 -39.47 16.94
CA GLN A 8 -31.14 -38.46 17.85
C GLN A 8 -29.97 -37.75 17.18
N ALA A 9 -30.15 -36.47 16.87
CA ALA A 9 -29.07 -35.60 16.42
C ALA A 9 -28.12 -35.34 17.60
N SER A 10 -26.91 -35.86 17.50
CA SER A 10 -25.80 -35.53 18.40
C SER A 10 -25.38 -34.08 18.17
N SER A 11 -25.71 -33.20 19.12
CA SER A 11 -25.24 -31.81 19.12
C SER A 11 -23.74 -31.80 19.43
N SER A 12 -22.91 -31.69 18.39
CA SER A 12 -21.51 -31.33 18.52
C SER A 12 -21.42 -29.90 19.07
N SER A 13 -21.10 -29.80 20.36
CA SER A 13 -20.75 -28.55 21.02
C SER A 13 -19.53 -27.97 20.31
N SER A 14 -19.75 -26.94 19.49
CA SER A 14 -18.68 -26.10 18.98
C SER A 14 -18.06 -25.37 20.17
N ALA A 15 -16.87 -25.81 20.56
CA ALA A 15 -16.09 -25.15 21.60
C ALA A 15 -15.91 -23.68 21.19
N VAL A 16 -16.43 -22.77 22.02
CA VAL A 16 -16.22 -21.33 21.87
C VAL A 16 -14.71 -21.09 21.99
N PRO A 17 -14.05 -20.47 21.00
CA PRO A 17 -12.61 -20.22 21.07
C PRO A 17 -12.29 -19.43 22.34
N VAL A 18 -11.42 -19.99 23.18
CA VAL A 18 -10.94 -19.34 24.40
C VAL A 18 -10.03 -18.20 23.98
N ILE A 19 -10.55 -16.98 24.04
CA ILE A 19 -9.80 -15.75 23.77
C ILE A 19 -8.63 -15.70 24.77
N PRO A 20 -7.37 -15.56 24.35
CA PRO A 20 -6.28 -15.32 25.28
C PRO A 20 -6.56 -14.01 26.04
N ALA A 21 -6.83 -14.11 27.34
CA ALA A 21 -7.33 -13.00 28.16
C ALA A 21 -6.36 -11.81 28.27
N ARG A 22 -5.11 -11.97 27.84
CA ARG A 22 -4.06 -10.95 27.94
C ARG A 22 -3.14 -11.00 26.73
N LYS A 23 -2.73 -9.83 26.24
CA LYS A 23 -1.70 -9.70 25.20
C LYS A 23 -0.41 -10.41 25.67
N PRO A 24 0.20 -11.27 24.84
CA PRO A 24 1.48 -11.89 25.16
C PRO A 24 2.59 -10.90 25.48
N SER A 25 3.60 -11.35 26.23
CA SER A 25 4.69 -10.51 26.72
C SER A 25 5.57 -9.94 25.61
N TRP A 26 5.66 -10.62 24.46
CA TRP A 26 6.40 -10.19 23.27
C TRP A 26 5.69 -9.11 22.45
N LEU A 27 4.40 -8.85 22.69
CA LEU A 27 3.66 -7.76 22.06
C LEU A 27 3.79 -6.46 22.87
N LYS A 28 5.02 -5.96 23.01
CA LYS A 28 5.33 -4.71 23.70
C LYS A 28 6.05 -3.75 22.76
N VAL A 29 5.62 -2.50 22.78
CA VAL A 29 6.25 -1.38 22.06
C VAL A 29 6.52 -0.25 23.05
N LYS A 30 7.50 0.59 22.72
CA LYS A 30 7.75 1.83 23.46
C LYS A 30 6.62 2.82 23.18
N ALA A 31 6.17 3.52 24.21
CA ALA A 31 5.17 4.57 24.03
C ALA A 31 5.76 5.73 23.22
N PRO A 32 4.98 6.34 22.29
CA PRO A 32 5.43 7.52 21.57
C PRO A 32 5.52 8.74 22.50
N GLY A 33 6.43 9.67 22.20
CA GLY A 33 6.58 10.88 23.00
C GLY A 33 7.85 11.70 22.81
N GLY A 34 8.82 11.21 22.01
CA GLY A 34 10.04 11.95 21.72
C GLY A 34 9.81 13.29 20.99
N ALA A 35 10.85 14.13 20.94
CA ALA A 35 10.78 15.45 20.28
C ALA A 35 10.38 15.36 18.80
N ASN A 36 10.89 14.36 18.07
CA ASN A 36 10.49 14.09 16.69
C ASN A 36 9.00 13.76 16.56
N TYR A 37 8.45 12.97 17.49
CA TYR A 37 7.04 12.65 17.47
C TYR A 37 6.16 13.90 17.63
N VAL A 38 6.48 14.76 18.60
CA VAL A 38 5.75 16.03 18.82
C VAL A 38 5.86 16.96 17.62
N ARG A 39 7.07 17.10 17.04
CA ARG A 39 7.33 17.92 15.86
C ARG A 39 6.49 17.47 14.67
N LEU A 40 6.55 16.19 14.32
CA LEU A 40 5.81 15.63 13.18
C LEU A 40 4.30 15.73 13.41
N LYS A 41 3.83 15.54 14.64
CA LYS A 41 2.42 15.69 14.99
C LYS A 41 1.92 17.12 14.79
N GLY A 42 2.74 18.10 15.18
CA GLY A 42 2.48 19.52 14.92
C GLY A 42 2.40 19.82 13.42
N MET A 43 3.37 19.29 12.65
CA MET A 43 3.44 19.47 11.20
C MET A 43 2.22 18.89 10.47
N MET A 44 1.78 17.68 10.82
CA MET A 44 0.59 17.07 10.19
C MET A 44 -0.66 17.93 10.41
N ARG A 45 -0.82 18.48 11.62
CA ARG A 45 -1.93 19.39 11.94
C ARG A 45 -1.83 20.72 11.19
N GLU A 46 -0.64 21.32 11.14
CA GLU A 46 -0.38 22.56 10.41
C GLU A 46 -0.74 22.43 8.93
N LEU A 47 -0.38 21.30 8.32
CA LEU A 47 -0.62 21.03 6.90
C LEU A 47 -2.01 20.42 6.61
N GLY A 48 -2.82 20.19 7.64
CA GLY A 48 -4.13 19.55 7.51
C GLY A 48 -4.04 18.18 6.83
N LEU A 49 -3.07 17.36 7.25
CA LEU A 49 -2.80 16.02 6.74
C LEU A 49 -3.12 14.97 7.79
N HIS A 50 -3.51 13.78 7.33
CA HIS A 50 -3.72 12.62 8.18
C HIS A 50 -2.61 11.57 7.95
N THR A 51 -2.38 10.75 8.97
CA THR A 51 -1.49 9.60 8.87
C THR A 51 -2.22 8.36 9.34
N VAL A 52 -2.04 7.25 8.62
CA VAL A 52 -2.57 5.96 9.09
C VAL A 52 -1.89 5.53 10.41
N CYS A 53 -0.69 6.07 10.68
CA CYS A 53 0.01 5.88 11.95
C CYS A 53 -0.87 6.32 13.15
N GLU A 54 -1.50 7.47 13.05
CA GLU A 54 -2.39 8.01 14.07
C GLU A 54 -3.80 7.39 13.97
N GLU A 55 -4.40 7.40 12.79
CA GLU A 55 -5.80 7.00 12.60
C GLU A 55 -6.04 5.50 12.82
N ALA A 56 -5.06 4.65 12.47
CA ALA A 56 -5.12 3.21 12.74
C ALA A 56 -4.57 2.83 14.13
N ARG A 57 -4.18 3.81 14.96
CA ARG A 57 -3.57 3.60 16.30
C ARG A 57 -2.36 2.66 16.24
N CYS A 58 -1.46 2.92 15.29
CA CYS A 58 -0.33 2.06 15.01
C CYS A 58 0.61 1.96 16.23
N PRO A 59 0.95 0.75 16.72
CA PRO A 59 1.87 0.60 17.84
C PRO A 59 3.29 1.07 17.50
N ASN A 60 3.65 1.16 16.22
CA ASN A 60 5.00 1.49 15.76
C ASN A 60 5.21 2.99 15.51
N VAL A 61 4.20 3.84 15.76
CA VAL A 61 4.27 5.27 15.41
C VAL A 61 5.47 5.98 16.05
N GLY A 62 5.84 5.63 17.29
CA GLY A 62 7.00 6.21 17.96
C GLY A 62 8.31 5.89 17.24
N GLU A 63 8.55 4.60 16.97
CA GLU A 63 9.76 4.14 16.28
C GLU A 63 9.86 4.68 14.85
N CYS A 64 8.79 4.57 14.06
CA CYS A 64 8.81 5.04 12.67
C CYS A 64 9.10 6.54 12.59
N TRP A 65 8.47 7.35 13.46
CA TRP A 65 8.61 8.80 13.44
C TRP A 65 9.97 9.26 13.99
N GLU A 66 10.60 8.48 14.87
CA GLU A 66 11.99 8.72 15.27
C GLU A 66 12.98 8.51 14.12
N HIS A 67 12.70 7.57 13.23
CA HIS A 67 13.46 7.33 11.99
C HIS A 67 13.02 8.23 10.82
N GLU A 68 12.26 9.29 11.11
CA GLU A 68 11.69 10.21 10.11
C GLU A 68 10.93 9.44 9.02
N ALA A 69 10.16 8.42 9.37
CA ALA A 69 9.30 7.68 8.45
C ALA A 69 7.82 7.86 8.82
N ALA A 70 6.98 8.16 7.84
CA ALA A 70 5.53 8.27 8.03
C ALA A 70 4.77 7.72 6.83
N THR A 71 3.56 7.24 7.09
CA THR A 71 2.61 6.83 6.06
C THR A 71 1.45 7.80 6.04
N PHE A 72 1.37 8.57 4.97
CA PHE A 72 0.32 9.56 4.78
C PHE A 72 -0.99 8.87 4.40
N MET A 73 -2.08 9.31 5.00
CA MET A 73 -3.43 8.88 4.64
C MET A 73 -4.15 10.05 3.98
N ILE A 74 -4.33 9.95 2.67
CA ILE A 74 -5.01 10.96 1.86
C ILE A 74 -6.51 10.71 1.80
N LEU A 75 -7.27 11.68 1.29
CA LEU A 75 -8.72 11.65 1.13
C LEU A 75 -9.52 11.71 2.44
N GLY A 76 -8.87 12.15 3.52
CA GLY A 76 -9.45 12.37 4.84
C GLY A 76 -9.31 11.18 5.81
N ASP A 77 -10.09 11.23 6.88
CA ASP A 77 -10.07 10.32 8.04
C ASP A 77 -11.34 9.46 8.18
N VAL A 78 -12.30 9.63 7.26
CA VAL A 78 -13.58 8.91 7.24
C VAL A 78 -13.69 8.08 5.97
N CYS A 79 -13.79 6.78 6.13
CA CYS A 79 -13.90 5.80 5.05
C CYS A 79 -15.36 5.52 4.68
N THR A 80 -15.64 5.32 3.38
CA THR A 80 -16.97 4.88 2.93
C THR A 80 -17.26 3.41 3.26
N ARG A 81 -16.26 2.66 3.74
CA ARG A 81 -16.33 1.24 4.08
C ARG A 81 -16.05 0.99 5.56
N ASN A 82 -16.48 -0.17 6.04
CA ASN A 82 -16.44 -0.57 7.45
C ASN A 82 -15.75 -1.93 7.65
N CYS A 83 -14.51 -2.07 7.17
CA CYS A 83 -13.72 -3.28 7.41
C CYS A 83 -13.63 -3.57 8.92
N THR A 84 -13.99 -4.78 9.35
CA THR A 84 -14.23 -5.10 10.77
C THR A 84 -12.96 -5.21 11.60
N TYR A 85 -11.79 -5.18 10.96
CA TYR A 85 -10.48 -5.12 11.60
C TYR A 85 -9.90 -3.70 11.68
N CYS A 86 -10.42 -2.75 10.89
CA CYS A 86 -9.81 -1.44 10.68
C CYS A 86 -10.30 -0.43 11.73
N ALA A 87 -9.37 0.36 12.29
CA ALA A 87 -9.70 1.36 13.31
C ALA A 87 -10.12 2.72 12.74
N VAL A 88 -9.94 2.93 11.43
CA VAL A 88 -10.29 4.19 10.77
C VAL A 88 -11.81 4.37 10.81
N SER A 89 -12.25 5.60 11.09
CA SER A 89 -13.66 5.94 11.17
C SER A 89 -14.36 5.67 9.84
N HIS A 90 -15.63 5.27 9.89
CA HIS A 90 -16.45 5.06 8.69
C HIS A 90 -17.69 5.94 8.70
N GLY A 91 -18.14 6.37 7.52
CA GLY A 91 -19.29 7.26 7.38
C GLY A 91 -19.25 8.05 6.08
N THR A 92 -19.85 9.24 6.09
CA THR A 92 -19.81 10.16 4.94
C THR A 92 -18.54 11.00 4.99
N PRO A 93 -17.62 10.86 4.02
CA PRO A 93 -16.39 11.64 3.99
C PRO A 93 -16.66 13.12 3.72
N LYS A 94 -15.67 13.97 4.03
CA LYS A 94 -15.66 15.37 3.60
C LYS A 94 -15.46 15.47 2.08
N ALA A 95 -15.74 16.66 1.55
CA ALA A 95 -15.47 16.99 0.16
C ALA A 95 -14.00 16.74 -0.20
N PHE A 96 -13.75 16.33 -1.44
CA PHE A 96 -12.40 16.14 -1.96
C PHE A 96 -11.62 17.46 -1.92
N ASP A 97 -10.38 17.42 -1.41
CA ASP A 97 -9.49 18.56 -1.36
C ASP A 97 -8.40 18.45 -2.45
N PRO A 98 -8.46 19.25 -3.53
CA PRO A 98 -7.47 19.19 -4.61
C PRO A 98 -6.08 19.70 -4.22
N LEU A 99 -5.93 20.39 -3.08
CA LEU A 99 -4.63 20.90 -2.60
C LEU A 99 -3.91 19.93 -1.66
N GLU A 100 -4.54 18.83 -1.25
CA GLU A 100 -3.93 17.80 -0.39
C GLU A 100 -2.61 17.25 -0.96
N PRO A 101 -2.47 16.92 -2.27
CA PRO A 101 -1.21 16.49 -2.86
C PRO A 101 -0.04 17.48 -2.68
N THR A 102 -0.32 18.77 -2.85
CA THR A 102 0.66 19.87 -2.70
C THR A 102 1.17 19.95 -1.26
N ARG A 103 0.27 19.81 -0.28
CA ARG A 103 0.62 19.85 1.15
C ARG A 103 1.34 18.58 1.59
N LEU A 104 0.95 17.42 1.05
CA LEU A 104 1.67 16.16 1.27
C LEU A 104 3.11 16.27 0.77
N ALA A 105 3.33 16.74 -0.46
CA ALA A 105 4.68 16.91 -1.00
C ALA A 105 5.53 17.90 -0.18
N GLU A 106 4.91 18.95 0.38
CA GLU A 106 5.56 19.86 1.33
C GLU A 106 5.97 19.14 2.62
N ALA A 107 5.12 18.28 3.19
CA ALA A 107 5.46 17.47 4.35
C ALA A 107 6.64 16.54 4.06
N VAL A 108 6.61 15.84 2.94
CA VAL A 108 7.71 14.95 2.49
C VAL A 108 9.03 15.71 2.38
N TYR A 109 9.00 16.93 1.84
CA TYR A 109 10.18 17.81 1.74
C TYR A 109 10.71 18.22 3.13
N ARG A 110 9.83 18.70 4.03
CA ARG A 110 10.22 19.10 5.39
C ARG A 110 10.75 17.93 6.23
N MET A 111 10.25 16.73 5.98
CA MET A 111 10.68 15.48 6.63
C MET A 111 11.91 14.84 5.98
N ARG A 112 12.35 15.33 4.80
CA ARG A 112 13.50 14.80 4.04
C ARG A 112 13.40 13.29 3.77
N LEU A 113 12.20 12.82 3.43
CA LEU A 113 11.96 11.39 3.22
C LEU A 113 12.66 10.88 1.96
N GLN A 114 13.46 9.82 2.11
CA GLN A 114 13.99 9.07 0.96
C GLN A 114 12.95 8.11 0.35
N HIS A 115 12.00 7.67 1.16
CA HIS A 115 10.91 6.80 0.77
C HIS A 115 9.63 7.25 1.48
N VAL A 116 8.54 7.40 0.72
CA VAL A 116 7.23 7.78 1.25
C VAL A 116 6.21 6.71 0.91
N VAL A 117 5.39 6.35 1.90
CA VAL A 117 4.22 5.50 1.71
C VAL A 117 2.97 6.36 1.77
N ILE A 118 2.11 6.23 0.76
CA ILE A 118 0.84 6.94 0.66
C ILE A 118 -0.28 5.92 0.62
N THR A 119 -1.24 6.03 1.53
CA THR A 119 -2.47 5.23 1.54
C THR A 119 -3.68 6.16 1.54
N SER A 120 -4.87 5.62 1.37
CA SER A 120 -6.10 6.39 1.54
C SER A 120 -7.16 5.61 2.31
N VAL A 121 -8.21 6.31 2.72
CA VAL A 121 -9.51 5.70 2.96
C VAL A 121 -10.15 5.26 1.63
N ASP A 122 -11.14 4.36 1.67
CA ASP A 122 -11.99 4.11 0.51
C ASP A 122 -12.93 5.33 0.29
N ARG A 123 -13.02 5.77 -0.97
CA ARG A 123 -13.88 6.88 -1.43
C ARG A 123 -14.86 6.40 -2.50
N ASP A 124 -15.71 5.46 -2.13
CA ASP A 124 -16.71 4.87 -3.03
C ASP A 124 -17.74 5.90 -3.58
N ASP A 125 -17.76 7.10 -3.02
CA ASP A 125 -18.53 8.28 -3.44
C ASP A 125 -17.91 9.05 -4.62
N LEU A 126 -16.61 8.88 -4.88
CA LEU A 126 -15.91 9.54 -5.99
C LEU A 126 -15.92 8.66 -7.26
N PRO A 127 -15.96 9.24 -8.48
CA PRO A 127 -16.07 8.49 -9.73
C PRO A 127 -15.00 7.40 -9.92
N ASN A 128 -13.74 7.70 -9.59
CA ASN A 128 -12.61 6.77 -9.71
C ASN A 128 -12.06 6.34 -8.34
N GLY A 129 -12.87 6.45 -7.28
CA GLY A 129 -12.45 6.04 -5.93
C GLY A 129 -11.28 6.83 -5.35
N GLY A 130 -10.97 8.00 -5.90
CA GLY A 130 -9.86 8.86 -5.48
C GLY A 130 -8.50 8.55 -6.11
N ALA A 131 -8.45 7.75 -7.19
CA ALA A 131 -7.21 7.44 -7.91
C ALA A 131 -6.41 8.69 -8.34
N GLU A 132 -7.10 9.76 -8.73
CA GLU A 132 -6.49 11.04 -9.11
C GLU A 132 -5.69 11.68 -7.97
N ALA A 133 -6.10 11.44 -6.72
CA ALA A 133 -5.42 11.96 -5.54
C ALA A 133 -4.05 11.29 -5.36
N PHE A 134 -3.99 9.96 -5.55
CA PHE A 134 -2.73 9.22 -5.56
C PHE A 134 -1.81 9.71 -6.68
N ALA A 135 -2.34 9.82 -7.91
CA ALA A 135 -1.58 10.30 -9.06
C ALA A 135 -1.03 11.72 -8.86
N GLY A 136 -1.86 12.61 -8.30
CA GLY A 136 -1.47 13.97 -7.93
C GLY A 136 -0.35 14.00 -6.91
N CYS A 137 -0.42 13.16 -5.87
CA CYS A 137 0.64 13.10 -4.85
C CYS A 137 1.97 12.62 -5.44
N ILE A 138 1.95 11.54 -6.23
CA ILE A 138 3.15 11.03 -6.91
C ILE A 138 3.76 12.13 -7.80
N THR A 139 2.93 12.83 -8.57
CA THR A 139 3.38 13.90 -9.48
C THR A 139 4.00 15.07 -8.73
N GLU A 140 3.36 15.55 -7.65
CA GLU A 140 3.88 16.67 -6.86
C GLU A 140 5.17 16.30 -6.12
N ILE A 141 5.27 15.08 -5.57
CA ILE A 141 6.51 14.59 -4.96
C ILE A 141 7.62 14.56 -6.01
N ARG A 142 7.40 13.92 -7.16
CA ARG A 142 8.44 13.83 -8.20
C ARG A 142 8.91 15.17 -8.74
N ARG A 143 7.99 16.13 -8.85
CA ARG A 143 8.32 17.49 -9.29
C ARG A 143 9.26 18.22 -8.32
N ARG A 144 9.14 17.95 -7.02
CA ARG A 144 9.91 18.64 -5.96
C ARG A 144 11.12 17.85 -5.45
N LEU A 145 11.00 16.53 -5.48
CA LEU A 145 11.84 15.55 -4.80
C LEU A 145 12.04 14.32 -5.72
N PRO A 146 12.76 14.48 -6.86
CA PRO A 146 12.88 13.42 -7.87
C PRO A 146 13.55 12.14 -7.35
N GLU A 147 14.37 12.24 -6.29
CA GLU A 147 15.07 11.12 -5.67
C GLU A 147 14.23 10.37 -4.62
N THR A 148 13.09 10.93 -4.20
CA THR A 148 12.21 10.28 -3.23
C THR A 148 11.41 9.18 -3.92
N SER A 149 11.59 7.94 -3.46
CA SER A 149 10.80 6.81 -3.92
C SER A 149 9.39 6.80 -3.31
N VAL A 150 8.38 6.42 -4.09
CA VAL A 150 6.97 6.48 -3.69
C VAL A 150 6.32 5.09 -3.73
N GLU A 151 5.91 4.58 -2.56
CA GLU A 151 5.01 3.44 -2.42
C GLU A 151 3.56 3.94 -2.27
N VAL A 152 2.63 3.35 -3.01
CA VAL A 152 1.19 3.59 -2.81
C VAL A 152 0.49 2.34 -2.32
N LEU A 153 -0.18 2.41 -1.18
CA LEU A 153 -1.11 1.41 -0.67
C LEU A 153 -2.53 1.81 -1.06
N ILE A 154 -3.04 1.22 -2.14
CA ILE A 154 -4.30 1.64 -2.75
C ILE A 154 -5.49 0.79 -2.28
N PRO A 155 -6.72 1.36 -2.27
CA PRO A 155 -7.95 0.58 -2.16
C PRO A 155 -8.17 -0.28 -3.42
N ASP A 156 -9.22 -1.12 -3.42
CA ASP A 156 -9.50 -2.00 -4.55
C ASP A 156 -10.19 -1.31 -5.74
N PHE A 157 -10.54 -0.02 -5.60
CA PHE A 157 -11.31 0.77 -6.56
C PHE A 157 -12.58 0.08 -7.09
N LYS A 158 -13.16 -0.83 -6.30
CA LYS A 158 -14.24 -1.75 -6.71
C LYS A 158 -13.91 -2.61 -7.93
N GLY A 159 -12.64 -2.67 -8.37
CA GLY A 159 -12.18 -3.40 -9.54
C GLY A 159 -12.13 -2.55 -10.81
N SER A 160 -12.20 -1.23 -10.70
CA SER A 160 -12.11 -0.30 -11.82
C SER A 160 -10.69 -0.29 -12.41
N GLU A 161 -10.53 -0.87 -13.60
CA GLU A 161 -9.29 -0.75 -14.37
C GLU A 161 -8.96 0.70 -14.75
N PRO A 162 -9.91 1.58 -15.15
CA PRO A 162 -9.61 2.99 -15.36
C PRO A 162 -9.00 3.69 -14.15
N ALA A 163 -9.49 3.39 -12.93
CA ALA A 163 -8.91 3.94 -11.71
C ALA A 163 -7.50 3.42 -11.45
N LEU A 164 -7.27 2.12 -11.67
CA LEU A 164 -5.92 1.54 -11.59
C LEU A 164 -4.98 2.18 -12.61
N ASN A 165 -5.43 2.43 -13.84
CA ASN A 165 -4.64 3.07 -14.89
C ASN A 165 -4.16 4.46 -14.47
N ILE A 166 -5.04 5.28 -13.88
CA ILE A 166 -4.67 6.61 -13.38
C ILE A 166 -3.50 6.54 -12.40
N VAL A 167 -3.54 5.60 -11.45
CA VAL A 167 -2.45 5.42 -10.48
C VAL A 167 -1.17 4.91 -11.15
N MET A 168 -1.28 3.91 -12.02
CA MET A 168 -0.13 3.28 -12.67
C MET A 168 0.56 4.21 -13.68
N ASP A 169 -0.18 5.08 -14.36
CA ASP A 169 0.36 6.09 -15.28
C ASP A 169 1.18 7.16 -14.54
N ALA A 170 0.87 7.42 -13.27
CA ALA A 170 1.71 8.24 -12.40
C ALA A 170 3.02 7.52 -12.00
N ARG A 171 3.14 6.22 -12.30
CA ARG A 171 4.32 5.36 -12.16
C ARG A 171 4.84 5.27 -10.73
N PRO A 172 4.09 4.81 -9.71
CA PRO A 172 4.66 4.60 -8.37
C PRO A 172 5.86 3.64 -8.41
N ASP A 173 6.80 3.78 -7.47
CA ASP A 173 7.95 2.86 -7.35
C ASP A 173 7.51 1.48 -6.85
N ILE A 174 6.51 1.45 -5.96
CA ILE A 174 5.89 0.22 -5.44
C ILE A 174 4.37 0.43 -5.43
N LEU A 175 3.63 -0.50 -6.06
CA LEU A 175 2.18 -0.58 -5.90
C LEU A 175 1.84 -1.65 -4.85
N ASN A 176 1.20 -1.22 -3.77
CA ASN A 176 0.75 -2.07 -2.68
C ASN A 176 -0.78 -2.16 -2.66
N HIS A 177 -1.31 -3.38 -2.51
CA HIS A 177 -2.70 -3.62 -2.14
C HIS A 177 -2.76 -4.84 -1.24
N ASN A 178 -3.26 -4.67 -0.01
CA ASN A 178 -3.30 -5.79 0.93
C ASN A 178 -4.45 -6.75 0.62
N LEU A 179 -4.14 -8.04 0.71
CA LEU A 179 -5.14 -9.13 0.74
C LEU A 179 -5.81 -9.22 2.11
N GLU A 180 -5.07 -8.94 3.18
CA GLU A 180 -5.49 -8.84 4.58
C GLU A 180 -5.78 -10.19 5.25
N THR A 181 -6.52 -11.10 4.63
CA THR A 181 -6.88 -12.38 5.28
C THR A 181 -7.27 -13.47 4.27
N ALA A 182 -7.47 -14.68 4.80
CA ALA A 182 -7.94 -15.84 4.07
C ALA A 182 -9.31 -15.64 3.41
N GLU A 183 -9.52 -16.29 2.27
CA GLU A 183 -10.74 -16.18 1.46
C GLU A 183 -12.02 -16.45 2.29
N ARG A 184 -12.01 -17.49 3.14
CA ARG A 184 -13.12 -17.85 4.02
C ARG A 184 -13.53 -16.71 4.95
N LEU A 185 -12.57 -15.93 5.45
CA LEU A 185 -12.80 -14.81 6.36
C LEU A 185 -13.09 -13.50 5.64
N TYR A 186 -12.85 -13.43 4.33
CA TYR A 186 -12.74 -12.18 3.61
C TYR A 186 -14.01 -11.33 3.66
N ARG A 187 -15.19 -11.93 3.50
CA ARG A 187 -16.47 -11.20 3.55
C ARG A 187 -16.80 -10.68 4.95
N MET A 188 -16.32 -11.37 5.99
CA MET A 188 -16.47 -10.98 7.38
C MET A 188 -15.51 -9.85 7.75
N ALA A 189 -14.25 -9.95 7.33
CA ALA A 189 -13.21 -8.95 7.55
C ALA A 189 -13.44 -7.68 6.70
N ARG A 190 -13.83 -7.85 5.44
CA ARG A 190 -13.97 -6.82 4.40
C ARG A 190 -15.33 -6.92 3.70
N PRO A 191 -16.42 -6.43 4.30
CA PRO A 191 -17.75 -6.49 3.70
C PRO A 191 -17.85 -5.84 2.31
N GLY A 192 -17.03 -4.82 2.02
CA GLY A 192 -16.93 -4.20 0.69
C GLY A 192 -16.00 -4.92 -0.28
N GLY A 193 -15.05 -5.72 0.23
CA GLY A 193 -13.96 -6.35 -0.53
C GLY A 193 -14.33 -7.67 -1.20
N ARG A 194 -13.51 -8.11 -2.16
CA ARG A 194 -13.50 -9.49 -2.70
C ARG A 194 -12.05 -9.99 -2.84
N TYR A 195 -11.81 -11.25 -2.47
CA TYR A 195 -10.47 -11.88 -2.45
C TYR A 195 -9.88 -11.97 -3.86
N ASP A 196 -10.65 -12.53 -4.80
CA ASP A 196 -10.33 -12.65 -6.21
C ASP A 196 -10.06 -11.28 -6.87
N ARG A 197 -10.80 -10.24 -6.48
CA ARG A 197 -10.60 -8.87 -6.98
C ARG A 197 -9.26 -8.28 -6.52
N ALA A 198 -8.87 -8.49 -5.27
CA ALA A 198 -7.57 -8.03 -4.77
C ALA A 198 -6.42 -8.69 -5.53
N LEU A 199 -6.50 -10.01 -5.75
CA LEU A 199 -5.51 -10.76 -6.52
C LEU A 199 -5.45 -10.31 -7.99
N ARG A 200 -6.61 -10.07 -8.63
CA ARG A 200 -6.67 -9.54 -9.99
C ARG A 200 -6.06 -8.16 -10.12
N LEU A 201 -6.35 -7.24 -9.18
CA LEU A 201 -5.79 -5.90 -9.17
C LEU A 201 -4.26 -5.94 -9.17
N LEU A 202 -3.67 -6.74 -8.28
CA LEU A 202 -2.21 -6.92 -8.20
C LEU A 202 -1.62 -7.50 -9.49
N SER A 203 -2.26 -8.53 -10.04
CA SER A 203 -1.82 -9.16 -11.30
C SER A 203 -1.94 -8.21 -12.50
N THR A 204 -3.00 -7.38 -12.56
CA THR A 204 -3.18 -6.39 -13.62
C THR A 204 -2.13 -5.30 -13.52
N ALA A 205 -1.86 -4.76 -12.33
CA ALA A 205 -0.79 -3.80 -12.14
C ALA A 205 0.59 -4.30 -12.61
N ARG A 206 0.91 -5.57 -12.31
CA ARG A 206 2.16 -6.21 -12.78
C ARG A 206 2.22 -6.34 -14.30
N ARG A 207 1.10 -6.63 -14.97
CA ARG A 207 1.01 -6.68 -16.43
C ARG A 207 1.16 -5.30 -17.09
N MET A 208 0.64 -4.26 -16.45
CA MET A 208 0.74 -2.88 -16.95
C MET A 208 2.18 -2.37 -16.95
N VAL A 209 2.95 -2.71 -15.92
CA VAL A 209 4.36 -2.32 -15.80
C VAL A 209 5.22 -3.57 -15.52
N PRO A 210 5.65 -4.30 -16.56
CA PRO A 210 6.59 -5.40 -16.40
C PRO A 210 7.88 -4.91 -15.73
N GLY A 211 8.23 -5.49 -14.58
CA GLY A 211 9.37 -5.10 -13.75
C GLY A 211 9.05 -4.10 -12.63
N GLY A 212 7.84 -3.51 -12.59
CA GLY A 212 7.38 -2.72 -11.46
C GLY A 212 7.13 -3.56 -10.21
N LEU A 213 7.43 -3.05 -9.02
CA LEU A 213 7.29 -3.80 -7.78
C LEU A 213 5.84 -3.78 -7.29
N THR A 214 5.31 -4.95 -6.95
CA THR A 214 4.07 -5.06 -6.20
C THR A 214 4.27 -5.63 -4.81
N LYS A 215 3.39 -5.21 -3.91
CA LYS A 215 3.41 -5.56 -2.50
C LYS A 215 2.01 -5.91 -2.02
N SER A 216 1.95 -6.81 -1.04
CA SER A 216 0.72 -7.11 -0.32
C SER A 216 1.02 -7.56 1.10
N GLY A 217 -0.03 -7.58 1.92
CA GLY A 217 0.05 -8.02 3.30
C GLY A 217 -1.08 -8.95 3.69
N VAL A 218 -0.80 -9.81 4.67
CA VAL A 218 -1.78 -10.65 5.36
C VAL A 218 -1.65 -10.40 6.86
N ILE A 219 -2.80 -10.18 7.51
CA ILE A 219 -2.91 -9.99 8.94
C ILE A 219 -3.31 -11.33 9.57
N LEU A 220 -2.52 -11.81 10.52
CA LEU A 220 -2.68 -13.11 11.18
C LEU A 220 -3.38 -12.98 12.53
N GLY A 221 -4.16 -13.97 12.92
CA GLY A 221 -4.86 -14.04 14.20
C GLY A 221 -6.33 -13.60 14.14
N MET A 222 -6.92 -13.48 12.95
CA MET A 222 -8.35 -13.23 12.76
C MET A 222 -9.18 -14.53 12.74
N GLY A 223 -8.52 -15.68 12.70
CA GLY A 223 -9.16 -17.01 12.75
C GLY A 223 -8.91 -17.84 11.51
N GLU A 224 -7.93 -17.43 10.70
CA GLU A 224 -7.38 -18.22 9.62
C GLU A 224 -6.58 -19.40 10.17
N GLU A 225 -6.67 -20.53 9.50
CA GLU A 225 -5.83 -21.69 9.76
C GLU A 225 -4.48 -21.54 9.07
N TRP A 226 -3.45 -22.25 9.56
CA TRP A 226 -2.09 -22.20 9.00
C TRP A 226 -2.07 -22.47 7.48
N ASP A 227 -2.78 -23.51 7.04
CA ASP A 227 -2.85 -23.85 5.61
C ASP A 227 -3.54 -22.77 4.78
N GLU A 228 -4.50 -22.03 5.36
CA GLU A 228 -5.14 -20.89 4.69
C GLU A 228 -4.15 -19.72 4.52
N VAL A 229 -3.24 -19.50 5.48
CA VAL A 229 -2.14 -18.54 5.33
C VAL A 229 -1.22 -18.94 4.18
N LEU A 230 -0.86 -20.23 4.09
CA LEU A 230 -0.04 -20.75 3.00
C LEU A 230 -0.74 -20.68 1.62
N VAL A 231 -2.07 -20.81 1.59
CA VAL A 231 -2.87 -20.54 0.38
C VAL A 231 -2.77 -19.06 0.00
N CYS A 232 -2.97 -18.14 0.94
CA CYS A 232 -2.83 -16.70 0.69
C CYS A 232 -1.46 -16.36 0.09
N MET A 233 -0.38 -16.88 0.68
CA MET A 233 0.98 -16.66 0.21
C MET A 233 1.18 -17.18 -1.22
N ARG A 234 0.69 -18.38 -1.54
CA ARG A 234 0.77 -18.95 -2.90
C ARG A 234 -0.04 -18.14 -3.91
N ASP A 235 -1.23 -17.69 -3.53
CA ASP A 235 -2.08 -16.91 -4.43
C ASP A 235 -1.47 -15.53 -4.72
N LEU A 236 -0.90 -14.88 -3.69
CA LEU A 236 -0.14 -13.64 -3.87
C LEU A 236 1.05 -13.85 -4.81
N ARG A 237 1.79 -14.95 -4.67
CA ARG A 237 2.87 -15.28 -5.61
C ARG A 237 2.37 -15.52 -7.03
N ARG A 238 1.25 -16.23 -7.20
CA ARG A 238 0.62 -16.45 -8.52
C ARG A 238 0.15 -15.14 -9.17
N SER A 239 -0.21 -14.14 -8.36
CA SER A 239 -0.49 -12.76 -8.80
C SER A 239 0.75 -11.90 -9.01
N ASP A 240 1.94 -12.50 -8.99
CA ASP A 240 3.25 -11.87 -9.19
C ASP A 240 3.58 -10.76 -8.16
N VAL A 241 3.20 -10.97 -6.90
CA VAL A 241 3.56 -10.08 -5.78
C VAL A 241 5.01 -10.29 -5.36
N ASN A 242 5.81 -9.22 -5.30
CA ASN A 242 7.24 -9.28 -5.00
C ASN A 242 7.55 -9.17 -3.50
N ILE A 243 6.82 -8.31 -2.79
CA ILE A 243 7.05 -8.01 -1.38
C ILE A 243 5.85 -8.48 -0.55
N LEU A 244 6.10 -9.28 0.49
CA LEU A 244 5.08 -9.76 1.41
C LEU A 244 5.28 -9.18 2.80
N THR A 245 4.21 -8.72 3.43
CA THR A 245 4.20 -8.39 4.86
C THR A 245 3.24 -9.28 5.64
N LEU A 246 3.70 -9.90 6.73
CA LEU A 246 2.90 -10.73 7.63
C LEU A 246 2.94 -10.14 9.04
N GLY A 247 1.77 -9.78 9.59
CA GLY A 247 1.69 -9.11 10.89
C GLY A 247 0.55 -9.60 11.77
N GLN A 248 0.69 -9.47 13.09
CA GLN A 248 -0.36 -9.87 14.03
C GLN A 248 -1.52 -8.88 14.01
N TYR A 249 -2.74 -9.41 13.95
CA TYR A 249 -3.98 -8.68 14.19
C TYR A 249 -4.01 -8.16 15.63
N LEU A 250 -4.08 -6.84 15.76
CA LEU A 250 -4.30 -6.17 17.04
C LEU A 250 -5.67 -5.50 17.01
N ARG A 251 -6.60 -6.09 17.75
CA ARG A 251 -7.98 -5.61 17.83
C ARG A 251 -8.06 -4.16 18.33
N PRO A 252 -8.64 -3.22 17.54
CA PRO A 252 -8.70 -1.80 17.94
C PRO A 252 -9.65 -1.52 19.10
N SER A 253 -10.79 -2.20 19.16
CA SER A 253 -11.79 -2.06 20.23
C SER A 253 -12.71 -3.29 20.32
N GLY A 254 -13.57 -3.34 21.35
CA GLY A 254 -14.57 -4.40 21.56
C GLY A 254 -15.62 -4.54 20.44
N ASN A 255 -15.74 -3.57 19.53
CA ASN A 255 -16.68 -3.62 18.41
C ASN A 255 -16.06 -4.20 17.12
N HIS A 256 -14.75 -4.47 17.12
CA HIS A 256 -14.03 -5.04 15.98
C HIS A 256 -14.01 -6.57 16.06
N MET A 257 -13.62 -7.23 14.98
CA MET A 257 -13.44 -8.68 14.94
C MET A 257 -12.60 -9.17 16.15
N PRO A 258 -12.97 -10.29 16.82
CA PRO A 258 -12.17 -10.80 17.93
C PRO A 258 -10.81 -11.31 17.45
N VAL A 259 -9.81 -11.27 18.33
CA VAL A 259 -8.55 -11.98 18.09
C VAL A 259 -8.81 -13.46 18.33
N ALA A 260 -8.55 -14.30 17.33
CA ALA A 260 -8.68 -15.75 17.43
C ALA A 260 -7.40 -16.40 17.99
N ARG A 261 -6.23 -15.88 17.58
CA ARG A 261 -4.91 -16.42 17.95
C ARG A 261 -3.86 -15.31 18.01
N TYR A 262 -2.91 -15.47 18.92
CA TYR A 262 -1.65 -14.73 18.88
C TYR A 262 -0.56 -15.66 18.36
N TYR A 263 0.03 -15.31 17.22
CA TYR A 263 1.17 -16.03 16.66
C TYR A 263 2.45 -15.69 17.43
N THR A 264 3.34 -16.68 17.56
CA THR A 264 4.65 -16.48 18.21
C THR A 264 5.67 -15.90 17.23
N PRO A 265 6.74 -15.23 17.71
CA PRO A 265 7.82 -14.77 16.84
C PRO A 265 8.42 -15.88 15.98
N GLU A 266 8.52 -17.11 16.50
CA GLU A 266 9.06 -18.27 15.78
C GLU A 266 8.15 -18.69 14.62
N GLU A 267 6.82 -18.64 14.81
CA GLU A 267 5.86 -18.90 13.73
C GLU A 267 5.94 -17.84 12.62
N PHE A 268 6.13 -16.57 12.97
CA PHE A 268 6.40 -15.53 11.98
C PHE A 268 7.73 -15.76 11.25
N ALA A 269 8.77 -16.21 11.95
CA ALA A 269 10.05 -16.56 11.34
C ALA A 269 9.92 -17.75 10.37
N GLU A 270 9.13 -18.77 10.72
CA GLU A 270 8.83 -19.90 9.83
C GLU A 270 8.10 -19.44 8.56
N LEU A 271 7.06 -18.62 8.70
CA LEU A 271 6.34 -18.05 7.55
C LEU A 271 7.24 -17.17 6.67
N ARG A 272 8.24 -16.51 7.25
CA ARG A 272 9.25 -15.75 6.51
C ARG A 272 10.04 -16.66 5.58
N GLU A 273 10.62 -17.73 6.12
CA GLU A 273 11.41 -18.68 5.34
C GLU A 273 10.57 -19.38 4.27
N ILE A 274 9.33 -19.75 4.61
CA ILE A 274 8.38 -20.30 3.63
C ILE A 274 8.13 -19.29 2.51
N GLY A 275 7.87 -18.02 2.83
CA GLY A 275 7.65 -16.99 1.82
C GLY A 275 8.86 -16.79 0.90
N LEU A 276 10.07 -16.73 1.46
CA LEU A 276 11.30 -16.65 0.66
C LEU A 276 11.45 -17.88 -0.26
N SER A 277 11.16 -19.09 0.23
CA SER A 277 11.20 -20.31 -0.58
C SER A 277 10.15 -20.33 -1.70
N MET A 278 9.03 -19.61 -1.54
CA MET A 278 8.01 -19.41 -2.59
C MET A 278 8.41 -18.34 -3.63
N GLY A 279 9.56 -17.67 -3.44
CA GLY A 279 10.12 -16.70 -4.37
C GLY A 279 9.57 -15.28 -4.21
N PHE A 280 9.11 -14.89 -3.02
CA PHE A 280 9.00 -13.46 -2.69
C PHE A 280 10.42 -12.86 -2.62
N SER A 281 10.63 -11.69 -3.21
CA SER A 281 11.92 -10.99 -3.18
C SER A 281 12.23 -10.42 -1.79
N HIS A 282 11.18 -10.10 -1.03
CA HIS A 282 11.30 -9.65 0.34
C HIS A 282 10.09 -10.14 1.16
N VAL A 283 10.33 -10.61 2.38
CA VAL A 283 9.29 -10.99 3.34
C VAL A 283 9.58 -10.32 4.68
N GLU A 284 8.73 -9.37 5.05
CA GLU A 284 8.71 -8.77 6.37
C GLU A 284 7.67 -9.50 7.22
N SER A 285 8.09 -10.16 8.30
CA SER A 285 7.23 -11.08 9.05
C SER A 285 7.56 -11.03 10.53
N SER A 286 6.70 -10.37 11.30
CA SER A 286 6.84 -10.26 12.74
C SER A 286 5.49 -9.88 13.38
N PRO A 287 5.32 -10.08 14.70
CA PRO A 287 4.08 -9.68 15.37
C PRO A 287 3.74 -8.19 15.19
N LEU A 288 4.74 -7.30 15.08
CA LEU A 288 4.54 -5.86 14.95
C LEU A 288 4.55 -5.36 13.52
N THR A 289 4.83 -6.23 12.54
CA THR A 289 4.85 -5.86 11.13
C THR A 289 3.53 -5.22 10.69
N ARG A 290 3.66 -4.16 9.90
CA ARG A 290 2.59 -3.47 9.19
C ARG A 290 3.01 -3.30 7.75
N SER A 291 2.06 -3.08 6.85
CA SER A 291 2.34 -2.89 5.43
C SER A 291 3.37 -1.78 5.17
N SER A 292 3.49 -0.78 6.03
CA SER A 292 4.49 0.30 5.89
C SER A 292 5.65 0.25 6.90
N TYR A 293 5.69 -0.76 7.77
CA TYR A 293 6.81 -0.93 8.71
C TYR A 293 8.08 -1.28 7.93
N HIS A 294 9.17 -0.53 8.18
CA HIS A 294 10.47 -0.68 7.49
C HIS A 294 10.40 -0.62 5.95
N ALA A 295 9.37 0.03 5.37
CA ALA A 295 9.18 0.09 3.92
C ALA A 295 10.38 0.66 3.15
N TRP A 296 11.17 1.55 3.77
CA TRP A 296 12.39 2.12 3.18
C TRP A 296 13.50 1.06 2.98
N GLU A 297 13.56 0.01 3.80
CA GLU A 297 14.48 -1.12 3.64
C GLU A 297 13.97 -2.13 2.62
N GLN A 298 12.66 -2.33 2.59
CA GLN A 298 11.99 -3.20 1.62
C GLN A 298 12.18 -2.68 0.20
N ALA A 299 12.01 -1.37 -0.02
CA ALA A 299 12.22 -0.72 -1.31
C ALA A 299 13.66 -0.86 -1.82
N ARG A 300 14.66 -0.87 -0.92
CA ARG A 300 16.07 -1.09 -1.29
C ARG A 300 16.36 -2.54 -1.64
N SER A 301 15.85 -3.48 -0.84
CA SER A 301 16.12 -4.92 -1.03
C SER A 301 15.36 -5.54 -2.22
N ALA A 302 14.19 -4.99 -2.59
CA ALA A 302 13.38 -5.50 -3.69
C ALA A 302 13.81 -4.98 -5.07
N ARG A 303 14.62 -3.92 -5.15
CA ARG A 303 15.16 -3.44 -6.42
C ARG A 303 16.22 -4.46 -6.89
N PRO A 304 16.12 -5.02 -8.11
CA PRO A 304 17.22 -5.78 -8.68
C PRO A 304 18.46 -4.88 -8.73
N GLU A 305 19.64 -5.44 -8.42
CA GLU A 305 20.91 -4.75 -8.56
C GLU A 305 20.95 -4.13 -9.97
N ARG A 306 21.00 -2.79 -10.04
CA ARG A 306 21.40 -2.15 -11.28
C ARG A 306 22.84 -2.59 -11.48
N SER A 307 23.11 -3.33 -12.55
CA SER A 307 24.48 -3.59 -13.00
C SER A 307 25.21 -2.24 -13.06
N GLU A 308 26.11 -2.01 -12.11
CA GLU A 308 27.01 -0.87 -12.15
C GLU A 308 27.83 -0.92 -13.44
N GLY A 309 28.05 0.25 -14.02
CA GLY A 309 28.36 0.44 -15.44
C GLY A 309 29.52 -0.39 -15.98
N SER A 310 29.29 -1.00 -17.14
CA SER A 310 30.30 -1.01 -18.18
C SER A 310 30.57 0.45 -18.56
N THR A 311 31.68 0.99 -18.06
CA THR A 311 32.26 2.22 -18.57
C THR A 311 32.64 2.01 -20.05
N PRO A 312 32.10 2.77 -21.01
CA PRO A 312 32.74 2.86 -22.32
C PRO A 312 33.93 3.79 -22.14
N ASN A 313 35.11 3.19 -22.10
CA ASN A 313 36.37 3.91 -22.13
C ASN A 313 36.52 4.62 -23.48
N GLY A 314 36.50 5.95 -23.46
CA GLY A 314 37.30 6.83 -24.32
C GLY A 314 36.97 6.97 -25.81
N GLY A 315 36.68 8.22 -26.22
CA GLY A 315 37.19 8.75 -27.48
C GLY A 315 36.16 9.42 -28.40
N GLY A 316 36.09 10.75 -28.36
CA GLY A 316 35.52 11.55 -29.45
C GLY A 316 34.70 12.74 -28.98
N HIS A 317 35.35 13.87 -28.72
CA HIS A 317 34.68 15.17 -28.72
C HIS A 317 34.07 15.45 -30.10
N PRO A 318 32.83 15.94 -30.20
CA PRO A 318 32.43 16.80 -31.30
C PRO A 318 32.48 18.27 -30.84
N GLU A 319 33.25 19.03 -31.62
CA GLU A 319 33.34 20.50 -31.63
C GLU A 319 31.96 21.20 -31.71
N PRO A 320 31.87 22.48 -31.30
CA PRO A 320 30.62 23.23 -31.24
C PRO A 320 30.10 23.60 -32.64
N PHE A 321 28.78 23.53 -32.82
CA PHE A 321 28.06 23.92 -34.03
C PHE A 321 28.37 25.38 -34.42
N ALA A 322 29.11 25.55 -35.52
CA ALA A 322 29.26 26.82 -36.21
C ALA A 322 28.03 27.09 -37.10
N ALA A 323 27.44 28.27 -36.92
CA ALA A 323 26.38 28.80 -37.77
C ALA A 323 26.91 29.01 -39.19
N THR A 324 26.25 28.45 -40.20
CA THR A 324 26.52 28.77 -41.61
C THR A 324 25.30 29.42 -42.23
N GLN A 325 25.45 30.71 -42.54
CA GLN A 325 24.55 31.49 -43.37
C GLN A 325 24.57 30.93 -44.81
N GLY A 326 23.40 30.50 -45.30
CA GLY A 326 23.17 30.15 -46.70
C GLY A 326 22.38 31.24 -47.40
N ARG A 327 22.98 31.85 -48.42
CA ARG A 327 22.45 32.97 -49.21
C ARG A 327 21.27 32.59 -50.11
N LEU A 328 20.38 33.58 -50.22
CA LEU A 328 19.44 33.93 -51.28
C LEU A 328 19.70 33.29 -52.67
N ARG A 329 18.63 32.75 -53.26
CA ARG A 329 18.34 32.86 -54.71
C ARG A 329 16.86 33.19 -54.92
N GLU A 330 16.64 34.24 -55.70
CA GLU A 330 15.36 34.82 -56.06
C GLU A 330 14.68 34.10 -57.23
N GLY A 331 13.33 34.13 -57.23
CA GLY A 331 12.50 34.27 -58.44
C GLY A 331 11.59 33.09 -58.83
N PRO A 332 10.40 33.31 -59.44
CA PRO A 332 9.54 34.51 -59.43
C PRO A 332 8.08 34.21 -59.00
N LEU A 333 7.38 35.29 -58.64
CA LEU A 333 5.96 35.36 -58.30
C LEU A 333 5.04 34.92 -59.45
N LYS A 334 3.95 34.21 -59.12
CA LYS A 334 2.67 34.34 -59.82
C LYS A 334 1.55 34.63 -58.82
N SER A 335 1.09 35.87 -58.92
CA SER A 335 -0.16 36.41 -58.42
C SER A 335 -1.35 35.75 -59.14
N THR A 336 -2.39 35.40 -58.39
CA THR A 336 -3.79 35.73 -58.71
C THR A 336 -4.62 35.62 -57.43
N ALA A 337 -4.95 36.76 -56.85
CA ALA A 337 -6.20 36.95 -56.13
C ALA A 337 -7.24 37.39 -57.17
N GLU A 338 -8.49 36.91 -57.07
CA GLU A 338 -9.66 37.78 -56.91
C GLU A 338 -11.02 37.06 -57.06
N HIS A 339 -11.95 37.51 -56.20
CA HIS A 339 -13.41 37.57 -56.36
C HIS A 339 -14.26 36.30 -56.12
N ARG A 340 -14.73 36.12 -54.89
CA ARG A 340 -16.10 36.48 -54.44
C ARG A 340 -16.33 36.17 -52.96
#